data_AF-A0A554A2K7-F1
#
_entry.id   AF-A0A554A2K7-F1
#
_cell.length_a   1.000
_cell.length_b   1.000
_cell.length_c   1.000
_cell.angle_alpha   90.00
_cell.angle_beta   90.00
_cell.angle_gamma   90.00
#
_symmetry.space_group_name_H-M   'P 1'
#
loop_
_entity.id
_entity.type
_entity.pdbx_description
1 polymer ?
#
loop_
_entity_poly.entity_id
_entity_poly.type
_entity_poly.pdbx_seq_one_letter_code
_entity_poly.pdbx_strand_id
1 'polypeptide(L)'
;MSQRRQDTLRIIEFWLFLIGGFTLTYHLVGPFYNMFDIPFLGNVWVNWLGLSYTLFAIYTLGFGLILFRQSDFYRQRLSSGLFWLLSAGSVYIFVVPFVVGENPF
;
A
#
# COMPACT_ATOMS: atom_id res chain seq x y z
N MET A 1 17.45 -18.17 -3.63
CA MET A 1 17.65 -17.76 -2.22
C MET A 1 17.15 -18.87 -1.32
N SER A 2 17.70 -19.04 -0.12
CA SER A 2 17.15 -20.01 0.84
C SER A 2 15.78 -19.54 1.35
N GLN A 3 14.87 -20.49 1.62
CA GLN A 3 13.51 -20.21 2.11
C GLN A 3 13.51 -19.27 3.33
N ARG A 4 14.39 -19.53 4.29
CA ARG A 4 14.56 -18.69 5.50
C ARG A 4 14.85 -17.23 5.18
N ARG A 5 15.68 -16.94 4.16
CA ARG A 5 15.98 -15.56 3.76
C ARG A 5 14.75 -14.87 3.17
N GLN A 6 13.95 -15.58 2.37
CA GLN A 6 12.72 -15.01 1.81
C GLN A 6 11.69 -14.71 2.89
N ASP A 7 11.57 -15.58 3.89
CA ASP A 7 10.64 -15.36 5.00
C ASP A 7 11.09 -14.20 5.89
N THR A 8 12.39 -14.06 6.16
CA THR A 8 12.93 -12.89 6.86
C THR A 8 12.66 -11.60 6.09
N LEU A 9 12.88 -11.59 4.78
CA LEU A 9 12.58 -10.42 3.93
C LEU A 9 11.09 -10.06 3.97
N ARG A 10 10.20 -11.06 3.87
CA ARG A 10 8.74 -10.85 3.96
C ARG A 10 8.32 -10.20 5.27
N ILE A 11 8.87 -10.65 6.39
CA ILE A 11 8.57 -10.10 7.72
C ILE A 11 9.07 -8.66 7.83
N ILE A 12 10.28 -8.38 7.34
CA ILE A 12 10.85 -7.03 7.36
C ILE A 12 10.01 -6.10 6.46
N GLU A 13 9.69 -6.52 5.23
CA GLU A 13 8.83 -5.78 4.31
C GLU A 13 7.48 -5.47 4.96
N PHE A 14 6.85 -6.47 5.59
CA PHE A 14 5.57 -6.30 6.27
C PHE A 14 5.61 -5.19 7.31
N TRP A 15 6.57 -5.24 8.25
CA TRP A 15 6.69 -4.21 9.27
C TRP A 15 7.09 -2.85 8.72
N LEU A 16 7.95 -2.82 7.70
CA LEU A 16 8.40 -1.58 7.06
C LEU A 16 7.23 -0.85 6.41
N PHE A 17 6.39 -1.54 5.63
CA PHE A 17 5.23 -0.92 4.99
C PHE A 17 4.12 -0.58 5.98
N LEU A 18 3.97 -1.40 7.04
CA LEU A 18 2.99 -1.13 8.08
C LEU A 18 3.35 0.14 8.87
N ILE A 19 4.58 0.24 9.38
CA ILE A 19 5.06 1.41 10.12
C ILE A 19 5.15 2.63 9.20
N GLY A 20 5.73 2.47 8.02
CA GLY A 20 5.87 3.56 7.05
C GLY A 20 4.51 4.11 6.62
N GLY A 21 3.56 3.23 6.30
CA GLY A 21 2.20 3.65 5.96
C GLY A 21 1.50 4.36 7.11
N PHE A 22 1.73 3.96 8.37
CA PHE A 22 1.15 4.65 9.53
C PHE A 22 1.65 6.09 9.59
N THR A 23 2.97 6.25 9.56
CA THR A 23 3.64 7.57 9.61
C THR A 23 3.15 8.47 8.47
N LEU A 24 3.11 7.97 7.23
CA LEU A 24 2.68 8.77 6.09
C LEU A 24 1.17 9.09 6.14
N THR A 25 0.33 8.23 6.72
CA THR A 25 -1.10 8.51 6.85
C THR A 25 -1.33 9.73 7.75
N TYR A 26 -0.68 9.77 8.91
CA TYR A 26 -0.82 10.89 9.85
C TYR A 26 -0.13 12.18 9.39
N HIS A 27 1.06 12.06 8.80
CA HIS A 27 1.89 13.23 8.48
C HIS A 27 1.72 13.75 7.06
N LEU A 28 1.22 12.94 6.12
CA LEU A 28 1.03 13.35 4.73
C LEU A 28 -0.41 13.27 4.27
N VAL A 29 -1.08 12.12 4.42
CA VAL A 29 -2.43 11.92 3.83
C VAL A 29 -3.46 12.86 4.45
N GLY A 30 -3.50 12.96 5.78
CA GLY A 30 -4.43 13.88 6.47
C GLY A 30 -4.25 15.33 6.00
N PRO A 31 -3.03 15.90 6.08
CA PRO A 31 -2.75 17.24 5.54
C PRO A 31 -3.06 17.37 4.04
N PHE A 32 -2.77 16.35 3.24
CA PHE A 32 -3.04 16.36 1.80
C PHE A 32 -4.53 16.46 1.51
N TYR A 33 -5.38 15.70 2.19
CA TYR A 33 -6.85 15.78 2.00
C TYR A 33 -7.40 17.14 2.42
N ASN A 34 -6.89 17.70 3.52
CA ASN A 34 -7.27 19.03 3.97
C ASN A 34 -6.93 20.12 2.95
N MET A 35 -5.92 19.94 2.09
CA MET A 35 -5.62 20.90 0.99
C MET A 35 -6.71 20.92 -0.09
N PHE A 36 -7.55 19.89 -0.17
CA PHE A 36 -8.68 19.79 -1.10
C PHE A 36 -10.02 19.99 -0.40
N ASP A 37 -10.02 20.56 0.82
CA ASP A 37 -11.20 20.71 1.67
C ASP A 37 -11.93 19.39 1.99
N ILE A 38 -11.22 18.26 1.90
CA ILE A 38 -11.76 16.92 2.21
C ILE A 38 -11.50 16.63 3.70
N PRO A 39 -12.54 16.57 4.55
CA PRO A 39 -12.36 16.32 5.97
C PRO A 39 -11.82 14.89 6.22
N PHE A 40 -10.65 14.80 6.85
CA PHE A 40 -10.06 13.53 7.28
C PHE A 40 -10.60 13.12 8.67
N LEU A 41 -11.90 12.88 8.76
CA LEU A 41 -12.62 12.57 10.01
C LEU A 41 -12.95 11.08 10.20
N GLY A 42 -12.63 10.24 9.21
CA GLY A 42 -13.00 8.84 9.21
C GLY A 42 -12.03 7.90 9.94
N ASN A 43 -12.25 6.60 9.75
CA ASN A 43 -11.45 5.50 10.25
C ASN A 43 -10.04 5.51 9.65
N VAL A 44 -9.12 6.13 10.40
CA VAL A 44 -7.70 6.22 10.07
C VAL A 44 -7.07 4.84 9.82
N TRP A 45 -7.60 3.76 10.39
CA TRP A 45 -7.09 2.40 10.17
C TRP A 45 -7.29 1.92 8.73
N VAL A 46 -8.41 2.25 8.09
CA VAL A 46 -8.66 1.86 6.69
C VAL A 46 -7.72 2.62 5.75
N ASN A 47 -7.59 3.93 5.97
CA ASN A 47 -6.67 4.79 5.24
C ASN A 47 -5.21 4.34 5.43
N TRP A 48 -4.84 3.98 6.65
CA TRP A 48 -3.53 3.45 6.98
C TRP A 48 -3.25 2.13 6.27
N LEU A 49 -4.11 1.12 6.42
CA LEU A 49 -3.93 -0.17 5.79
C LEU A 49 -3.92 -0.06 4.27
N GLY A 50 -4.78 0.82 3.72
CA GLY A 50 -4.76 1.20 2.33
C GLY A 50 -3.39 1.76 1.91
N LEU A 51 -2.84 2.71 2.66
CA LEU A 51 -1.55 3.33 2.33
C LEU A 51 -0.42 2.31 2.36
N SER A 52 -0.35 1.53 3.45
CA SER A 52 0.65 0.48 3.62
C SER A 52 0.63 -0.51 2.46
N TYR A 53 -0.58 -0.95 2.04
CA TYR A 53 -0.69 -1.88 0.92
C TYR A 53 -0.36 -1.22 -0.42
N THR A 54 -0.75 0.03 -0.64
CA THR A 54 -0.40 0.78 -1.85
C THR A 54 1.13 0.93 -1.98
N LEU A 55 1.83 1.27 -0.90
CA LEU A 55 3.30 1.33 -0.90
C LEU A 55 3.93 -0.03 -1.19
N PHE A 56 3.40 -1.10 -0.58
CA PHE A 56 3.85 -2.46 -0.84
C PHE A 56 3.62 -2.89 -2.30
N ALA A 57 2.48 -2.50 -2.89
CA ALA A 57 2.15 -2.77 -4.27
C ALA A 57 3.08 -2.03 -5.22
N ILE A 58 3.32 -0.73 -4.99
CA ILE A 58 4.28 0.08 -5.75
C ILE A 58 5.68 -0.52 -5.68
N TYR A 59 6.13 -0.91 -4.48
CA TYR A 59 7.41 -1.59 -4.29
C TYR A 59 7.48 -2.89 -5.09
N THR A 60 6.45 -3.73 -5.01
CA THR A 60 6.39 -5.01 -5.71
C THR A 60 6.38 -4.82 -7.23
N LEU A 61 5.71 -3.79 -7.73
CA LEU A 61 5.71 -3.44 -9.16
C LEU A 61 7.08 -2.92 -9.59
N GLY A 62 7.68 -2.00 -8.85
CA GLY A 62 9.01 -1.46 -9.16
C GLY A 62 10.09 -2.54 -9.16
N PHE A 63 10.15 -3.36 -8.11
CA PHE A 63 11.15 -4.43 -8.02
C PHE A 63 10.83 -5.61 -8.94
N GLY A 64 9.55 -5.98 -9.08
CA GLY A 64 9.14 -7.15 -9.86
C GLY A 64 9.10 -6.92 -11.37
N LEU A 65 8.79 -5.71 -11.84
CA LEU A 65 8.71 -5.40 -13.28
C LEU A 65 10.00 -4.79 -13.82
N ILE A 66 10.70 -3.97 -13.02
CA ILE A 66 11.83 -3.16 -13.49
C ILE A 66 13.18 -3.77 -13.09
N LEU A 67 13.38 -4.07 -11.80
CA LEU A 67 14.73 -4.39 -11.28
C LEU A 67 15.05 -5.90 -11.25
N PHE A 68 14.08 -6.76 -10.91
CA PHE A 68 14.29 -8.19 -10.64
C PHE A 68 13.27 -9.06 -11.38
N ARG A 69 13.04 -8.76 -12.66
CA ARG A 69 12.05 -9.44 -13.52
C ARG A 69 12.21 -10.97 -13.61
N GLN A 70 13.41 -11.48 -13.36
CA GLN A 70 13.71 -12.93 -13.36
C GLN A 70 13.56 -13.60 -11.98
N SER A 71 13.24 -12.85 -10.93
CA SER A 71 13.05 -13.42 -9.59
C SER A 71 11.69 -14.09 -9.47
N ASP A 72 11.69 -15.40 -9.27
CA ASP A 72 10.47 -16.20 -9.05
C ASP A 72 9.64 -15.67 -7.86
N PHE A 73 10.28 -15.06 -6.88
CA PHE A 73 9.62 -14.48 -5.71
C PHE A 73 8.65 -13.34 -6.08
N TYR A 74 9.10 -12.38 -6.90
CA TYR A 74 8.24 -11.28 -7.34
C TYR A 74 7.26 -11.74 -8.42
N ARG A 75 7.67 -12.68 -9.28
CA ARG A 75 6.78 -13.25 -10.29
C ARG A 75 5.57 -13.94 -9.68
N GLN A 76 5.76 -14.72 -8.62
CA GLN A 76 4.66 -15.35 -7.88
C GLN A 76 3.70 -14.31 -7.30
N ARG A 77 4.22 -13.26 -6.65
CA ARG A 77 3.39 -12.17 -6.12
C ARG A 77 2.59 -11.47 -7.22
N LEU A 78 3.23 -11.10 -8.33
CA LEU A 78 2.59 -10.42 -9.46
C LEU A 78 1.60 -11.32 -10.22
N SER A 79 1.71 -12.65 -10.11
CA SER A 79 0.71 -13.58 -10.66
C SER A 79 -0.50 -13.81 -9.76
N SER A 80 -0.47 -13.31 -8.51
CA SER A 80 -1.52 -13.57 -7.53
C SER A 80 -2.74 -12.67 -7.79
N GLY A 81 -3.91 -13.28 -7.99
CA GLY A 81 -5.17 -12.54 -8.08
C GLY A 81 -5.50 -11.76 -6.80
N LEU A 82 -5.15 -12.32 -5.63
CA LEU A 82 -5.32 -11.63 -4.35
C LEU A 82 -4.46 -10.37 -4.25
N PHE A 83 -3.23 -10.41 -4.81
CA PHE A 83 -2.38 -9.23 -4.85
C PHE A 83 -3.06 -8.09 -5.61
N TRP A 84 -3.54 -8.38 -6.83
CA TRP A 84 -4.21 -7.37 -7.65
C TRP A 84 -5.51 -6.86 -7.06
N LEU A 85 -6.30 -7.75 -6.45
CA LEU A 85 -7.55 -7.36 -5.77
C LEU A 85 -7.27 -6.37 -4.64
N LEU A 86 -6.29 -6.68 -3.78
CA LEU A 86 -5.92 -5.81 -2.67
C LEU A 86 -5.26 -4.53 -3.17
N SER A 87 -4.48 -4.55 -4.26
CA SER A 87 -3.90 -3.34 -4.86
C SER A 87 -4.97 -2.42 -5.41
N ALA A 88 -5.97 -2.97 -6.10
CA ALA A 88 -7.09 -2.18 -6.60
C ALA A 88 -7.90 -1.58 -5.44
N GLY A 89 -8.20 -2.38 -4.42
CA GLY A 89 -8.90 -1.92 -3.22
C GLY A 89 -8.12 -0.85 -2.47
N SER A 90 -6.79 -0.98 -2.36
CA SER A 90 -5.95 0.00 -1.67
C SER A 90 -5.92 1.34 -2.40
N VAL A 91 -5.87 1.34 -3.74
CA VAL A 91 -5.97 2.57 -4.55
C VAL A 91 -7.36 3.18 -4.44
N TYR A 92 -8.42 2.36 -4.47
CA TYR A 92 -9.80 2.81 -4.33
C TYR A 92 -10.01 3.61 -3.04
N ILE A 93 -9.43 3.17 -1.92
CA ILE A 93 -9.48 3.90 -0.64
C ILE A 93 -8.96 5.35 -0.77
N PHE A 94 -7.94 5.59 -1.61
CA PHE A 94 -7.42 6.95 -1.83
C PHE A 94 -8.21 7.77 -2.84
N VAL A 95 -8.79 7.14 -3.85
CA VAL A 95 -9.44 7.86 -4.95
C VAL A 95 -10.86 8.28 -4.57
N VAL A 96 -11.58 7.46 -3.82
CA VAL A 96 -13.00 7.71 -3.49
C VAL A 96 -13.23 9.04 -2.78
N PRO A 97 -12.41 9.46 -1.79
CA PRO A 97 -12.62 10.73 -1.12
C PRO A 97 -12.67 11.94 -2.06
N PHE A 98 -11.91 11.90 -3.17
CA PHE A 98 -11.91 12.96 -4.19
C PHE A 98 -13.17 12.97 -5.06
N VAL A 99 -13.86 11.85 -5.18
CA VAL A 99 -15.13 11.73 -5.92
C VAL A 99 -16.31 12.13 -5.05
N VAL A 100 -16.28 11.74 -3.77
CA VAL A 100 -17.37 12.00 -2.82
C VAL A 100 -17.28 13.39 -2.19
N GLY A 101 -16.07 13.94 -2.04
CA GLY A 101 -15.82 15.23 -1.37
C GLY A 101 -15.64 15.11 0.15
N GLU A 102 -15.70 13.90 0.70
CA GLU A 102 -15.40 13.59 2.10
C GLU A 102 -14.70 12.23 2.19
N ASN A 103 -14.02 11.95 3.29
CA ASN A 103 -13.47 10.61 3.52
C ASN A 103 -14.57 9.67 4.05
N PRO A 104 -15.06 8.70 3.26
CA PRO A 104 -16.14 7.81 3.69
C PRO A 104 -15.64 6.67 4.57
N PHE A 105 -14.32 6.55 4.76
CA PHE A 105 -13.68 5.48 5.52
C PHE A 105 -13.25 5.98 6.86
#